data_AF-A0A897N5R9-F1
#
_entry.id   AF-A0A897N5R9-F1
#
_cell.length_a   1.000
_cell.length_b   1.000
_cell.length_c   1.000
_cell.angle_alpha   90.00
_cell.angle_beta   90.00
_cell.angle_gamma   90.00
#
_symmetry.space_group_name_H-M   'P 1'
#
loop_
_entity.id
_entity.type
_entity.pdbx_description
1 polymer ?
#
loop_
_entity_poly.entity_id
_entity_poly.type
_entity_poly.pdbx_seq_one_letter_code
_entity_poly.pdbx_strand_id
1 'polypeptide(L)'
;MVPEPGALVEVHELEDQAKVARGAHSEPDFSVPELLQNEFLIKINEDTQLFFQKVPNEEETDWTYALDIQTGADLTITAGGDVDLSVAGSVSVESEDDVDVQTSGDVTVAADGDVDVLASKEIRLGGAGGKPVARYGDSIQVWDPISGTLRGKITDGSSKTTSK
;
A
#
# COMPACT_ATOMS: atom_id res chain seq x y z
N MET A 1 -36.61 6.18 15.63
CA MET A 1 -36.82 5.61 14.29
C MET A 1 -35.46 5.17 13.79
N VAL A 2 -35.32 3.86 13.52
CA VAL A 2 -34.10 3.24 12.97
C VAL A 2 -34.21 3.38 11.45
N PRO A 3 -33.17 3.81 10.72
CA PRO A 3 -33.21 3.88 9.25
C PRO A 3 -33.47 2.50 8.66
N GLU A 4 -34.25 2.43 7.60
CA GLU A 4 -34.39 1.20 6.82
C GLU A 4 -33.14 1.01 5.94
N PRO A 5 -32.76 -0.24 5.60
CA PRO A 5 -31.71 -0.49 4.62
C PRO A 5 -31.96 0.31 3.33
N GLY A 6 -30.94 1.04 2.85
CA GLY A 6 -31.03 1.91 1.67
C GLY A 6 -31.43 3.37 1.95
N ALA A 7 -31.71 3.75 3.20
CA ALA A 7 -32.00 5.15 3.54
C ALA A 7 -30.76 6.04 3.48
N LEU A 8 -30.85 7.19 2.81
CA LEU A 8 -29.85 8.25 2.87
C LEU A 8 -29.89 8.93 4.25
N VAL A 9 -28.73 9.04 4.88
CA VAL A 9 -28.54 9.68 6.18
C VAL A 9 -27.42 10.72 6.09
N GLU A 10 -27.60 11.84 6.79
CA GLU A 10 -26.59 12.90 6.88
C GLU A 10 -25.83 12.73 8.19
N VAL A 11 -24.50 12.76 8.16
CA VAL A 11 -23.67 12.67 9.37
C VAL A 11 -23.09 14.04 9.65
N HIS A 12 -23.50 14.67 10.75
CA HIS A 12 -22.89 15.91 11.21
C HIS A 12 -21.81 15.59 12.23
N GLU A 13 -20.64 16.16 12.03
CA GLU A 13 -19.64 16.27 13.08
C GLU A 13 -19.88 17.55 13.87
N LEU A 14 -20.20 17.42 15.15
CA LEU A 14 -20.42 18.54 16.06
C LEU A 14 -19.55 18.33 17.30
N GLU A 15 -18.54 19.19 17.48
CA GLU A 15 -17.71 19.24 18.70
C GLU A 15 -17.18 17.86 19.12
N ASP A 16 -16.46 17.17 18.23
CA ASP A 16 -15.89 15.83 18.43
C ASP A 16 -16.91 14.70 18.65
N GLN A 17 -18.19 14.93 18.30
CA GLN A 17 -19.23 13.90 18.28
C GLN A 17 -19.87 13.79 16.89
N ALA A 18 -19.79 12.60 16.31
CA ALA A 18 -20.57 12.26 15.13
C ALA A 18 -22.05 12.06 15.51
N LYS A 19 -22.93 12.88 14.95
CA LYS A 19 -24.39 12.77 15.09
C LYS A 19 -25.01 12.47 13.73
N VAL A 20 -25.69 11.34 13.63
CA VAL A 20 -26.42 10.95 12.41
C VAL A 20 -27.78 11.68 12.40
N ALA A 21 -27.92 12.67 11.52
CA ALA A 21 -29.18 13.30 11.19
C ALA A 21 -30.02 12.38 10.29
N ARG A 22 -31.32 12.37 10.61
CA ARG A 22 -32.29 11.42 10.08
C ARG A 22 -33.01 12.08 8.90
N GLY A 23 -32.57 11.77 7.69
CA GLY A 23 -33.18 12.19 6.43
C GLY A 23 -32.30 13.17 5.64
N ALA A 24 -32.34 13.04 4.32
CA ALA A 24 -31.73 13.99 3.41
C ALA A 24 -32.40 15.37 3.58
N HIS A 25 -31.65 16.38 4.05
CA HIS A 25 -32.11 17.77 3.99
C HIS A 25 -32.10 18.34 2.56
N SER A 26 -31.40 17.65 1.65
CA SER A 26 -31.31 17.91 0.21
C SER A 26 -30.92 16.63 -0.52
N GLU A 27 -31.42 16.41 -1.74
CA GLU A 27 -30.87 15.38 -2.61
C GLU A 27 -29.36 15.64 -2.79
N PRO A 28 -28.50 14.63 -2.59
CA PRO A 28 -27.08 14.79 -2.85
C PRO A 28 -26.88 15.12 -4.33
N ASP A 29 -25.87 15.94 -4.62
CA ASP A 29 -25.44 16.28 -5.98
C ASP A 29 -24.59 15.18 -6.63
N PHE A 30 -24.50 14.02 -5.97
CA PHE A 30 -23.78 12.84 -6.41
C PHE A 30 -24.67 11.60 -6.45
N SER A 31 -24.31 10.66 -7.30
CA SER A 31 -25.05 9.41 -7.45
C SER A 31 -24.76 8.43 -6.29
N VAL A 32 -25.80 7.76 -5.80
CA VAL A 32 -25.66 6.66 -4.83
C VAL A 32 -26.13 5.38 -5.53
N PRO A 33 -25.30 4.32 -5.59
CA PRO A 33 -25.69 3.07 -6.23
C PRO A 33 -26.80 2.38 -5.43
N GLU A 34 -27.56 1.50 -6.09
CA GLU A 34 -28.41 0.57 -5.36
C GLU A 34 -27.55 -0.37 -4.54
N LEU A 35 -27.87 -0.50 -3.25
CA LEU A 35 -27.16 -1.37 -2.30
C LEU A 35 -27.95 -2.65 -2.06
N LEU A 36 -27.24 -3.77 -1.97
CA LEU A 36 -27.80 -5.05 -1.54
C LEU A 36 -28.01 -5.07 -0.02
N GLN A 37 -28.78 -6.04 0.47
CA GLN A 37 -29.12 -6.17 1.90
C GLN A 37 -27.89 -6.31 2.82
N ASN A 38 -26.79 -6.81 2.30
CA ASN A 38 -25.53 -7.05 2.99
C ASN A 38 -24.49 -5.92 2.78
N GLU A 39 -24.89 -4.82 2.17
CA GLU A 39 -24.01 -3.71 1.80
C GLU A 39 -24.36 -2.44 2.56
N PHE A 40 -23.32 -1.66 2.86
CA PHE A 40 -23.43 -0.36 3.51
C PHE A 40 -22.42 0.59 2.91
N LEU A 41 -22.86 1.79 2.54
CA LEU A 41 -22.05 2.80 1.89
C LEU A 41 -22.14 4.12 2.65
N ILE A 42 -20.98 4.71 2.95
CA ILE A 42 -20.86 6.11 3.32
C ILE A 42 -20.21 6.81 2.13
N LYS A 43 -21.01 7.56 1.36
CA LYS A 43 -20.52 8.39 0.25
C LYS A 43 -20.47 9.84 0.68
N ILE A 44 -19.30 10.46 0.56
CA ILE A 44 -19.07 11.85 0.95
C ILE A 44 -19.21 12.76 -0.28
N ASN A 45 -18.67 12.33 -1.42
CA ASN A 45 -18.79 12.98 -2.73
C ASN A 45 -18.59 11.94 -3.86
N GLU A 46 -18.50 12.38 -5.11
CA GLU A 46 -18.31 11.47 -6.26
C GLU A 46 -17.07 10.57 -6.14
N ASP A 47 -15.97 11.10 -5.61
CA ASP A 47 -14.67 10.43 -5.59
C ASP A 47 -14.28 9.83 -4.23
N THR A 48 -15.07 10.08 -3.18
CA THR A 48 -14.74 9.69 -1.80
C THR A 48 -15.86 8.91 -1.13
N GLN A 49 -15.56 7.66 -0.76
CA GLN A 49 -16.52 6.75 -0.14
C GLN A 49 -15.85 5.66 0.71
N LEU A 50 -16.63 5.14 1.68
CA LEU A 50 -16.33 3.91 2.41
C LEU A 50 -17.46 2.92 2.13
N PHE A 51 -17.11 1.77 1.58
CA PHE A 51 -18.04 0.70 1.28
C PHE A 51 -17.74 -0.52 2.16
N PHE A 52 -18.79 -1.07 2.76
CA PHE A 52 -18.74 -2.25 3.61
C PHE A 52 -19.65 -3.31 3.01
N GLN A 53 -19.14 -4.52 2.85
CA GLN A 53 -19.95 -5.66 2.43
C GLN A 53 -19.76 -6.81 3.41
N LYS A 54 -20.88 -7.29 3.94
CA LYS A 54 -20.91 -8.53 4.73
C LYS A 54 -20.94 -9.71 3.77
N VAL A 55 -19.88 -10.52 3.79
CA VAL A 55 -19.67 -11.65 2.87
C VAL A 55 -19.91 -12.95 3.64
N PRO A 56 -20.99 -13.71 3.36
CA PRO A 56 -21.20 -15.02 3.95
C PRO A 56 -20.20 -16.04 3.41
N ASN A 57 -19.83 -17.01 4.25
CA ASN A 57 -19.31 -18.29 3.74
C ASN A 57 -20.44 -19.09 3.04
N GLU A 58 -20.10 -20.15 2.31
CA GLU A 58 -21.09 -20.97 1.56
C GLU A 58 -22.22 -21.53 2.44
N GLU A 59 -21.99 -21.66 3.74
CA GLU A 59 -22.95 -22.22 4.71
C GLU A 59 -23.72 -21.14 5.49
N GLU A 60 -23.45 -19.85 5.26
CA GLU A 60 -23.95 -18.69 6.04
C GLU A 60 -23.72 -18.78 7.57
N THR A 61 -22.77 -19.60 8.00
CA THR A 61 -22.45 -19.85 9.42
C THR A 61 -21.33 -18.95 9.94
N ASP A 62 -20.49 -18.44 9.04
CA ASP A 62 -19.39 -17.52 9.33
C ASP A 62 -19.41 -16.36 8.33
N TRP A 63 -18.96 -15.19 8.77
CA TRP A 63 -19.08 -13.94 8.03
C TRP A 63 -17.76 -13.19 8.02
N THR A 64 -17.31 -12.83 6.83
CA THR A 64 -16.25 -11.85 6.66
C THR A 64 -16.84 -10.51 6.26
N TYR A 65 -16.04 -9.46 6.38
CA TYR A 65 -16.42 -8.12 5.97
C TYR A 65 -15.37 -7.61 5.00
N ALA A 66 -15.81 -7.23 3.79
CA ALA A 66 -15.00 -6.44 2.90
C ALA A 66 -15.16 -4.96 3.28
N LEU A 67 -14.05 -4.24 3.27
CA LEU A 67 -13.99 -2.79 3.44
C LEU A 67 -13.21 -2.22 2.26
N ASP A 68 -13.88 -1.41 1.46
CA ASP A 68 -13.27 -0.65 0.38
C ASP A 68 -13.27 0.83 0.75
N ILE A 69 -12.08 1.44 0.70
CA ILE A 69 -11.89 2.87 0.93
C ILE A 69 -11.45 3.48 -0.40
N GLN A 70 -12.24 4.42 -0.91
CA GLN A 70 -11.91 5.18 -2.11
C GLN A 70 -11.85 6.65 -1.76
N THR A 71 -10.84 7.34 -2.29
CA THR A 71 -10.62 8.77 -2.11
C THR A 71 -10.09 9.37 -3.41
N GLY A 72 -10.58 10.55 -3.78
CA GLY A 72 -10.05 11.35 -4.89
C GLY A 72 -8.81 12.18 -4.51
N ALA A 73 -8.40 12.10 -3.24
CA ALA A 73 -7.23 12.78 -2.67
C ALA A 73 -6.41 11.80 -1.82
N ASP A 74 -5.35 12.29 -1.17
CA ASP A 74 -4.46 11.47 -0.36
C ASP A 74 -5.18 10.75 0.81
N LEU A 75 -4.93 9.45 0.97
CA LEU A 75 -5.26 8.70 2.19
C LEU A 75 -4.01 8.61 3.07
N THR A 76 -4.07 9.22 4.25
CA THR A 76 -2.98 9.14 5.25
C THR A 76 -3.37 8.25 6.42
N ILE A 77 -2.54 7.24 6.72
CA ILE A 77 -2.64 6.42 7.94
C ILE A 77 -1.50 6.83 8.87
N THR A 78 -1.83 7.31 10.07
CA THR A 78 -0.84 7.66 11.10
C THR A 78 -1.12 6.86 12.37
N ALA A 79 -0.11 6.19 12.91
CA ALA A 79 -0.19 5.50 14.18
C ALA A 79 0.83 6.07 15.17
N GLY A 80 0.45 6.15 16.44
CA GLY A 80 1.36 6.52 17.53
C GLY A 80 2.31 5.40 17.96
N GLY A 81 2.13 4.20 17.40
CA GLY A 81 2.94 3.00 17.62
C GLY A 81 3.02 2.19 16.32
N ASP A 82 3.10 0.87 16.43
CA ASP A 82 3.26 -0.01 15.27
C ASP A 82 1.96 -0.13 14.46
N VAL A 83 2.11 -0.24 13.13
CA VAL A 83 1.04 -0.65 12.21
C VAL A 83 1.36 -2.06 11.74
N ASP A 84 0.65 -3.04 12.29
CA ASP A 84 0.79 -4.44 11.87
C ASP A 84 -0.23 -4.77 10.77
N LEU A 85 0.25 -5.34 9.66
CA LEU A 85 -0.59 -5.87 8.58
C LEU A 85 -0.41 -7.37 8.48
N SER A 86 -1.49 -8.12 8.77
CA SER A 86 -1.54 -9.58 8.63
C SER A 86 -2.61 -9.95 7.62
N VAL A 87 -2.22 -10.51 6.49
CA VAL A 87 -3.14 -10.99 5.44
C VAL A 87 -2.96 -12.48 5.23
N ALA A 88 -4.05 -13.19 4.92
CA ALA A 88 -3.99 -14.60 4.52
C ALA A 88 -3.50 -14.78 3.07
N GLY A 89 -3.71 -13.75 2.24
CA GLY A 89 -3.30 -13.71 0.84
C GLY A 89 -2.08 -12.82 0.61
N SER A 90 -2.11 -12.07 -0.50
CA SER A 90 -1.05 -11.12 -0.86
C SER A 90 -1.39 -9.70 -0.42
N VAL A 91 -0.34 -8.91 -0.17
CA VAL A 91 -0.40 -7.44 -0.17
C VAL A 91 0.17 -6.96 -1.50
N SER A 92 -0.55 -6.11 -2.21
CA SER A 92 -0.06 -5.41 -3.40
C SER A 92 -0.01 -3.91 -3.13
N VAL A 93 1.01 -3.25 -3.66
CA VAL A 93 1.14 -1.79 -3.70
C VAL A 93 1.35 -1.42 -5.16
N GLU A 94 0.41 -0.67 -5.71
CA GLU A 94 0.46 -0.16 -7.07
C GLU A 94 0.40 1.37 -7.01
N SER A 95 1.24 2.03 -7.79
CA SER A 95 1.30 3.49 -7.90
C SER A 95 1.50 3.85 -9.36
N GLU A 96 0.84 4.90 -9.82
CA GLU A 96 1.13 5.51 -11.13
C GLU A 96 2.43 6.32 -11.11
N ASP A 97 2.90 6.68 -9.91
CA ASP A 97 4.14 7.39 -9.63
C ASP A 97 5.12 6.50 -8.81
N ASP A 98 6.14 7.12 -8.20
CA ASP A 98 7.15 6.43 -7.41
C ASP A 98 6.56 5.82 -6.11
N VAL A 99 7.07 4.63 -5.73
CA VAL A 99 6.85 4.03 -4.41
C VAL A 99 8.14 4.14 -3.60
N ASP A 100 8.14 5.02 -2.60
CA ASP A 100 9.27 5.21 -1.69
C ASP A 100 9.15 4.32 -0.45
N VAL A 101 10.15 3.45 -0.21
CA VAL A 101 10.26 2.65 1.02
C VAL A 101 11.39 3.19 1.88
N GLN A 102 11.03 3.76 3.03
CA GLN A 102 11.99 4.26 4.01
C GLN A 102 11.76 3.57 5.36
N THR A 103 12.83 3.05 5.96
CA THR A 103 12.80 2.42 7.28
C THR A 103 14.08 2.73 8.04
N SER A 104 13.98 2.79 9.37
CA SER A 104 15.15 2.82 10.25
C SER A 104 15.75 1.43 10.49
N GLY A 105 15.01 0.37 10.17
CA GLY A 105 15.41 -1.03 10.28
C GLY A 105 15.85 -1.62 8.95
N ASP A 106 15.89 -2.96 8.88
CA ASP A 106 16.25 -3.67 7.66
C ASP A 106 15.06 -3.75 6.69
N VAL A 107 15.33 -3.59 5.39
CA VAL A 107 14.41 -3.99 4.31
C VAL A 107 14.89 -5.32 3.77
N THR A 108 14.00 -6.33 3.73
CA THR A 108 14.28 -7.60 3.08
C THR A 108 13.44 -7.71 1.81
N VAL A 109 14.09 -7.96 0.67
CA VAL A 109 13.43 -8.28 -0.60
C VAL A 109 13.68 -9.75 -0.90
N ALA A 110 12.61 -10.53 -1.02
CA ALA A 110 12.68 -11.95 -1.37
C ALA A 110 11.70 -12.21 -2.52
N ALA A 111 12.16 -12.93 -3.54
CA ALA A 111 11.34 -13.39 -4.66
C ALA A 111 11.65 -14.86 -4.94
N ASP A 112 10.63 -15.62 -5.33
CA ASP A 112 10.79 -17.01 -5.79
C ASP A 112 11.42 -17.07 -7.20
N GLY A 113 11.39 -15.95 -7.94
CA GLY A 113 12.04 -15.74 -9.23
C GLY A 113 13.11 -14.65 -9.18
N ASP A 114 13.37 -14.03 -10.33
CA ASP A 114 14.39 -12.97 -10.44
C ASP A 114 13.90 -11.65 -9.82
N VAL A 115 14.83 -10.89 -9.23
CA VAL A 115 14.63 -9.51 -8.82
C VAL A 115 15.45 -8.62 -9.75
N ASP A 116 14.76 -7.89 -10.62
CA ASP A 116 15.39 -6.93 -11.53
C ASP A 116 15.50 -5.55 -10.86
N VAL A 117 16.71 -5.01 -10.78
CA VAL A 117 16.98 -3.63 -10.33
C VAL A 117 17.45 -2.82 -11.52
N LEU A 118 16.61 -1.87 -11.96
CA LEU A 118 16.85 -1.02 -13.11
C LEU A 118 16.97 0.43 -12.65
N ALA A 119 18.03 1.13 -13.07
CA ALA A 119 18.14 2.57 -12.89
C ALA A 119 18.55 3.25 -14.19
N SER A 120 17.89 4.37 -14.50
CA SER A 120 18.21 5.16 -15.69
C SER A 120 19.52 5.94 -15.58
N LYS A 121 20.05 6.10 -14.36
CA LYS A 121 21.30 6.84 -14.09
C LYS A 121 22.31 6.03 -13.29
N GLU A 122 21.94 5.58 -12.09
CA GLU A 122 22.88 4.96 -11.16
C GLU A 122 22.17 4.04 -10.18
N ILE A 123 22.77 2.88 -9.89
CA ILE A 123 22.41 2.01 -8.77
C ILE A 123 23.54 2.12 -7.75
N ARG A 124 23.22 2.52 -6.51
CA ARG A 124 24.14 2.49 -5.39
C ARG A 124 23.81 1.31 -4.49
N LEU A 125 24.71 0.32 -4.46
CA LEU A 125 24.61 -0.82 -3.57
C LEU A 125 25.64 -0.64 -2.45
N GLY A 126 25.24 -0.81 -1.19
CA GLY A 126 26.10 -0.70 -0.01
C GLY A 126 25.46 0.07 1.15
N GLY A 127 25.91 -0.19 2.38
CA GLY A 127 25.41 0.53 3.56
C GLY A 127 25.97 1.95 3.70
N ALA A 128 25.37 2.78 4.55
CA ALA A 128 25.75 4.18 4.82
C ALA A 128 27.24 4.41 5.24
N GLY A 129 27.99 3.34 5.52
CA GLY A 129 29.43 3.35 5.80
C GLY A 129 30.32 2.75 4.71
N GLY A 130 29.81 2.52 3.49
CA GLY A 130 30.60 1.99 2.37
C GLY A 130 31.02 0.53 2.55
N LYS A 131 30.19 -0.29 3.23
CA LYS A 131 30.45 -1.74 3.31
C LYS A 131 30.33 -2.32 1.89
N PRO A 132 31.37 -3.00 1.37
CA PRO A 132 31.38 -3.43 -0.01
C PRO A 132 30.34 -4.51 -0.28
N VAL A 133 29.70 -4.41 -1.45
CA VAL A 133 28.65 -5.31 -1.98
C VAL A 133 29.25 -6.64 -2.46
N ALA A 134 30.58 -6.68 -2.60
CA ALA A 134 31.34 -7.87 -2.92
C ALA A 134 32.69 -7.81 -2.21
N ARG A 135 33.12 -8.96 -1.68
CA ARG A 135 34.40 -9.16 -1.02
C ARG A 135 35.45 -9.66 -2.01
N TYR A 136 36.71 -9.63 -1.59
CA TYR A 136 37.79 -10.28 -2.33
C TYR A 136 37.48 -11.78 -2.49
N GLY A 137 37.36 -12.24 -3.73
CA GLY A 137 36.97 -13.60 -4.09
C GLY A 137 35.53 -13.74 -4.60
N ASP A 138 34.68 -12.73 -4.40
CA ASP A 138 33.34 -12.72 -4.98
C ASP A 138 33.43 -12.41 -6.50
N SER A 139 32.62 -13.09 -7.30
CA SER A 139 32.55 -12.86 -8.75
C SER A 139 31.34 -11.99 -9.07
N ILE A 140 31.57 -10.75 -9.51
CA ILE A 140 30.53 -9.87 -10.04
C ILE A 140 30.58 -9.94 -11.57
N GLN A 141 29.46 -10.26 -12.21
CA GLN A 141 29.32 -10.21 -13.66
C GLN A 141 28.44 -9.02 -14.04
N VAL A 142 29.03 -7.99 -14.64
CA VAL A 142 28.32 -6.82 -15.19
C VAL A 142 28.08 -7.05 -16.68
N TRP A 143 26.88 -7.49 -17.05
CA TRP A 143 26.55 -7.84 -18.43
C TRP A 143 25.86 -6.68 -19.16
N ASP A 144 26.36 -6.34 -20.34
CA ASP A 144 25.69 -5.43 -21.27
C ASP A 144 24.91 -6.26 -22.31
N PRO A 145 23.55 -6.22 -22.31
CA PRO A 145 22.72 -7.01 -23.23
C PRO A 145 22.90 -6.63 -24.70
N ILE A 146 23.38 -5.41 -24.98
CA ILE A 146 23.51 -4.89 -26.34
C ILE A 146 24.85 -5.31 -26.95
N SER A 147 25.93 -5.29 -26.15
CA SER A 147 27.28 -5.62 -26.63
C SER A 147 27.75 -7.03 -26.29
N GLY A 148 27.01 -7.78 -25.47
CA GLY A 148 27.37 -9.14 -25.03
C GLY A 148 28.71 -9.21 -24.28
N THR A 149 29.24 -8.06 -23.87
CA THR A 149 30.58 -7.91 -23.30
C THR A 149 30.44 -7.55 -21.83
N LEU A 150 31.17 -8.23 -20.95
CA LEU A 150 31.35 -7.78 -19.56
C LEU A 150 32.02 -6.39 -19.58
N ARG A 151 31.26 -5.33 -19.31
CA ARG A 151 31.76 -3.95 -19.32
C ARG A 151 31.50 -3.28 -17.98
N GLY A 152 32.59 -2.97 -17.30
CA GLY A 152 32.60 -2.17 -16.09
C GLY A 152 34.00 -2.22 -15.48
N LYS A 153 34.56 -1.06 -15.15
CA LYS A 153 35.70 -0.97 -14.25
C LYS A 153 35.14 -0.50 -12.92
N ILE A 154 35.39 -1.24 -11.84
CA ILE A 154 35.16 -0.73 -10.50
C ILE A 154 36.06 0.51 -10.35
N THR A 155 35.48 1.71 -10.38
CA THR A 155 36.22 2.98 -10.35
C THR A 155 36.50 3.47 -8.93
N ASP A 156 35.74 2.98 -7.94
CA ASP A 156 36.01 3.13 -6.51
C ASP A 156 35.56 1.87 -5.74
N GLY A 157 36.04 1.69 -4.51
CA GLY A 157 35.65 0.60 -3.63
C GLY A 157 36.41 0.64 -2.30
N SER A 158 35.80 0.14 -1.22
CA SER A 158 36.45 0.05 0.10
C SER A 158 37.18 -1.28 0.26
N SER A 159 38.50 -1.25 0.44
CA SER A 159 39.34 -2.43 0.69
C SER A 159 39.53 -2.75 2.17
N LYS A 160 38.80 -2.08 3.08
CA LYS A 160 38.97 -2.29 4.52
C LYS A 160 38.37 -3.63 4.95
N THR A 161 39.17 -4.69 4.88
CA THR A 161 38.95 -5.93 5.61
C THR A 161 39.52 -5.77 7.02
N THR A 162 38.71 -5.33 7.99
CA THR A 162 39.09 -5.55 9.39
C THR A 162 38.83 -7.02 9.72
N SER A 163 39.86 -7.86 9.61
CA SER A 163 39.85 -9.18 10.22
C SER A 163 39.80 -9.00 11.74
N LYS A 164 38.81 -9.58 12.40
CA LYS A 164 38.87 -9.90 13.83
C LYS A 164 39.35 -11.33 13.99
#